data_AF-A0A2A6JE34-F1
#
_entry.id   AF-A0A2A6JE34-F1
#
_cell.length_a   1.000
_cell.length_b   1.000
_cell.length_c   1.000
_cell.angle_alpha   90.00
_cell.angle_beta   90.00
_cell.angle_gamma   90.00
#
_symmetry.space_group_name_H-M   'P 1'
#
loop_
_entity.id
_entity.type
_entity.pdbx_description
1 polymer ?
#
loop_
_entity_poly.entity_id
_entity_poly.type
_entity_poly.pdbx_seq_one_letter_code
_entity_poly.pdbx_strand_id
1 'polypeptide(L)'
;MSLGLREYTQAECRSALEEARFGHLACCKDSQPYVVPIYFSYENGVAYCFSMPGRKLEWMRENDKVCLQVDQRVGGGWASVIVEGKFEEFPDTDVGRSERLHAWELLQKHSDWWEVGSLKPKELPVLAESPHVFFGIFVHALSGRVVFRSD
;
A
#
# COMPACT_ATOMS: atom_id res chain seq x y z
N MET A 1 -35.08 -1.42 7.90
CA MET A 1 -33.61 -1.34 7.86
C MET A 1 -33.07 -2.26 6.79
N SER A 2 -32.91 -1.70 5.60
CA SER A 2 -32.27 -2.34 4.46
C SER A 2 -30.83 -1.83 4.31
N LEU A 3 -30.03 -2.55 3.53
CA LEU A 3 -28.69 -2.09 3.14
C LEU A 3 -28.76 -1.58 1.69
N GLY A 4 -28.20 -0.40 1.45
CA GLY A 4 -27.97 0.14 0.12
C GLY A 4 -26.54 -0.16 -0.34
N LEU A 5 -26.35 -0.49 -1.61
CA LEU A 5 -25.04 -0.66 -2.26
C LEU A 5 -24.92 0.34 -3.41
N ARG A 6 -23.79 1.04 -3.50
CA ARG A 6 -23.42 1.82 -4.69
C ARG A 6 -21.93 1.70 -4.99
N GLU A 7 -21.57 2.07 -6.21
CA GLU A 7 -20.17 2.26 -6.58
C GLU A 7 -19.67 3.62 -6.07
N TYR A 8 -18.38 3.66 -5.73
CA TYR A 8 -17.66 4.90 -5.52
C TYR A 8 -17.27 5.52 -6.87
N THR A 9 -17.35 6.85 -6.92
CA THR A 9 -16.73 7.63 -7.98
C THR A 9 -15.21 7.57 -7.86
N GLN A 10 -14.51 7.92 -8.94
CA GLN A 10 -13.04 8.00 -8.93
C GLN A 10 -12.51 8.97 -7.86
N ALA A 11 -13.22 10.08 -7.61
CA ALA A 11 -12.85 11.04 -6.56
C ALA A 11 -12.99 10.42 -5.16
N GLU A 12 -14.07 9.68 -4.90
CA GLU A 12 -14.28 8.99 -3.62
C GLU A 12 -13.25 7.88 -3.40
N CYS A 13 -12.88 7.14 -4.44
CA CYS A 13 -11.80 6.15 -4.36
C CYS A 13 -10.46 6.81 -3.98
N ARG A 14 -10.12 7.96 -4.58
CA ARG A 14 -8.89 8.69 -4.25
C ARG A 14 -8.92 9.23 -2.82
N SER A 15 -10.02 9.85 -2.40
CA SER A 15 -10.19 10.33 -1.03
C SER A 15 -10.01 9.21 -0.01
N ALA A 16 -10.61 8.04 -0.27
CA ALA A 16 -10.45 6.88 0.61
C ALA A 16 -8.99 6.38 0.66
N LEU A 17 -8.23 6.44 -0.43
CA LEU A 17 -6.80 6.10 -0.43
C LEU A 17 -5.95 7.16 0.28
N GLU A 18 -6.26 8.45 0.13
CA GLU A 18 -5.61 9.57 0.82
C GLU A 18 -5.86 9.55 2.33
N GLU A 19 -6.98 8.97 2.78
CA GLU A 19 -7.32 8.74 4.18
C GLU A 19 -6.76 7.41 4.71
N ALA A 20 -6.77 6.36 3.88
CA ALA A 20 -6.28 5.05 4.24
C ALA A 20 -4.76 5.03 4.42
N ARG A 21 -4.31 4.21 5.36
CA ARG A 21 -2.89 4.06 5.69
C ARG A 21 -2.45 2.61 5.74
N PHE A 22 -3.44 1.72 5.80
CA PHE A 22 -3.28 0.29 5.89
C PHE A 22 -4.10 -0.35 4.77
N GLY A 23 -3.58 -1.41 4.17
CA GLY A 23 -4.29 -2.16 3.15
C GLY A 23 -3.70 -3.54 2.94
N HIS A 24 -4.29 -4.28 2.01
CA HIS A 24 -3.85 -5.61 1.63
C HIS A 24 -3.25 -5.56 0.22
N LEU A 25 -1.95 -5.81 0.14
CA LEU A 25 -1.22 -5.90 -1.13
C LEU A 25 -1.17 -7.35 -1.59
N ALA A 26 -1.72 -7.60 -2.77
CA ALA A 26 -1.65 -8.85 -3.49
C ALA A 26 -0.62 -8.77 -4.63
N CYS A 27 0.21 -9.80 -4.74
CA CYS A 27 1.10 -10.07 -5.87
C CYS A 27 0.92 -11.53 -6.30
N CYS A 28 1.46 -11.92 -7.46
CA CYS A 28 1.25 -13.26 -8.00
C CYS A 28 2.51 -13.79 -8.68
N LYS A 29 2.82 -15.06 -8.44
CA LYS A 29 3.87 -15.81 -9.15
C LYS A 29 3.31 -17.17 -9.55
N ASP A 30 3.60 -17.63 -10.77
CA ASP A 30 3.14 -18.93 -11.30
C ASP A 30 1.62 -19.16 -11.10
N SER A 31 0.82 -18.12 -11.35
CA SER A 31 -0.64 -18.10 -11.14
C SER A 31 -1.12 -18.29 -9.69
N GLN A 32 -0.23 -18.31 -8.71
CA GLN A 32 -0.55 -18.33 -7.28
C GLN A 32 -0.58 -16.90 -6.70
N PRO A 33 -1.71 -16.43 -6.16
CA PRO A 33 -1.76 -15.16 -5.44
C PRO A 33 -1.10 -15.25 -4.05
N TYR A 34 -0.49 -14.15 -3.62
CA TYR A 34 0.03 -13.94 -2.27
C TYR A 34 -0.36 -12.56 -1.77
N VAL A 35 -1.06 -12.52 -0.63
CA VAL A 35 -1.60 -11.29 -0.04
C VAL A 35 -0.95 -11.03 1.31
N VAL A 36 -0.52 -9.79 1.53
CA VAL A 36 0.04 -9.34 2.80
C VAL A 36 -0.58 -8.02 3.25
N PRO A 37 -0.70 -7.77 4.56
CA PRO A 37 -0.98 -6.43 5.05
C PRO A 37 0.23 -5.53 4.80
N ILE A 38 -0.02 -4.29 4.39
CA ILE A 38 0.98 -3.23 4.24
C ILE A 38 0.49 -1.92 4.84
N TYR A 39 1.44 -1.10 5.28
CA TYR A 39 1.21 0.33 5.44
C TYR A 39 1.69 1.06 4.20
N PHE A 40 1.01 2.15 3.85
CA PHE A 40 1.36 3.00 2.73
C PHE A 40 0.97 4.46 2.98
N SER A 41 1.54 5.35 2.19
CA SER A 41 1.05 6.72 2.02
C SER A 41 0.67 6.92 0.55
N TYR A 42 -0.50 7.47 0.27
CA TYR A 42 -0.97 7.69 -1.09
C TYR A 42 -0.89 9.17 -1.46
N GLU A 43 -0.22 9.45 -2.58
CA GLU A 43 -0.12 10.80 -3.12
C GLU A 43 0.01 10.73 -4.66
N ASN A 44 -0.66 11.63 -5.38
CA ASN A 44 -0.48 11.82 -6.82
C ASN A 44 -0.60 10.54 -7.68
N GLY A 45 -1.44 9.59 -7.29
CA GLY A 45 -1.64 8.33 -8.02
C GLY A 45 -0.63 7.23 -7.70
N VAL A 46 0.16 7.38 -6.63
CA VAL A 46 1.14 6.39 -6.18
C VAL A 46 0.89 6.07 -4.71
N ALA A 47 0.81 4.78 -4.37
CA ALA A 47 0.89 4.32 -2.99
C ALA A 47 2.35 4.01 -2.65
N TYR A 48 2.99 4.90 -1.89
CA TYR A 48 4.37 4.82 -1.44
C TYR A 48 4.49 3.86 -0.26
N CYS A 49 5.45 2.96 -0.34
CA CYS A 49 5.66 1.88 0.61
C CYS A 49 7.15 1.68 0.90
N PHE A 50 7.46 1.02 2.01
CA PHE A 50 8.75 0.40 2.23
C PHE A 50 8.59 -1.04 2.73
N SER A 51 9.60 -1.87 2.52
CA SER A 51 9.63 -3.22 3.08
C SER A 51 11.06 -3.70 3.28
N MET A 52 11.22 -4.67 4.17
CA MET A 52 12.40 -5.53 4.20
C MET A 52 12.38 -6.50 3.00
N PRO A 53 13.54 -7.01 2.55
CA PRO A 53 13.65 -8.09 1.58
C PRO A 53 12.79 -9.30 1.95
N GLY A 54 12.23 -9.97 0.95
CA GLY A 54 11.49 -11.22 1.13
C GLY A 54 10.46 -11.48 0.04
N ARG A 55 9.62 -12.49 0.27
CA ARG A 55 8.75 -13.10 -0.75
C ARG A 55 7.95 -12.11 -1.60
N LYS A 56 7.28 -11.12 -0.99
CA LYS A 56 6.46 -10.16 -1.76
C LYS A 56 7.30 -9.33 -2.73
N LEU A 57 8.48 -8.87 -2.31
CA LEU A 57 9.37 -8.09 -3.16
C LEU A 57 9.94 -8.96 -4.28
N GLU A 58 10.38 -10.18 -3.96
CA GLU A 58 10.84 -11.15 -4.96
C GLU A 58 9.78 -11.40 -6.04
N TRP A 59 8.52 -11.59 -5.63
CA TRP A 59 7.41 -11.83 -6.54
C TRP A 59 7.07 -10.60 -7.37
N MET A 60 7.04 -9.42 -6.75
CA MET A 60 6.74 -8.17 -7.46
C MET A 60 7.84 -7.74 -8.44
N ARG A 61 9.11 -8.10 -8.19
CA ARG A 61 10.22 -7.91 -9.13
C ARG A 61 10.07 -8.76 -10.40
N GLU A 62 9.50 -9.96 -10.25
CA GLU A 62 9.29 -10.90 -11.36
C GLU A 62 7.99 -10.59 -12.12
N ASN A 63 6.96 -10.16 -11.40
CA ASN A 63 5.66 -9.76 -11.94
C ASN A 63 5.19 -8.48 -11.24
N ASP A 64 5.32 -7.35 -11.92
CA ASP A 64 5.02 -6.03 -11.40
C ASP A 64 3.52 -5.74 -11.24
N LYS A 65 2.64 -6.63 -11.71
CA LYS A 65 1.19 -6.47 -11.59
C LYS A 65 0.73 -6.81 -10.18
N VAL A 66 0.17 -5.82 -9.51
CA VAL A 66 -0.28 -5.92 -8.11
C VAL A 66 -1.71 -5.42 -7.95
N CYS A 67 -2.33 -5.84 -6.86
CA CYS A 67 -3.62 -5.32 -6.41
C CYS A 67 -3.50 -4.83 -4.98
N LEU A 68 -3.91 -3.59 -4.70
CA LEU A 68 -4.01 -3.06 -3.35
C LEU A 68 -5.47 -2.86 -3.00
N GLN A 69 -5.92 -3.47 -1.91
CA GLN A 69 -7.27 -3.29 -1.38
C GLN A 69 -7.21 -2.53 -0.05
N VAL A 70 -8.14 -1.61 0.12
CA VAL A 70 -8.42 -0.95 1.40
C VAL A 70 -9.90 -1.03 1.72
N ASP A 71 -10.24 -1.02 3.00
CA ASP A 71 -11.63 -0.90 3.46
C ASP A 71 -11.73 -0.08 4.74
N GLN A 72 -12.93 0.47 4.95
CA GLN A 72 -13.30 1.23 6.15
C GLN A 72 -14.76 1.01 6.52
N ARG A 73 -15.09 1.23 7.78
CA ARG A 73 -16.48 1.25 8.26
C ARG A 73 -17.12 2.61 7.98
N VAL A 74 -18.30 2.62 7.38
CA VAL A 74 -19.05 3.86 7.03
C VAL A 74 -20.54 3.62 7.16
N GLY A 75 -21.28 4.56 7.77
CA GLY A 75 -22.75 4.54 7.79
C GLY A 75 -23.38 3.22 8.29
N GLY A 76 -22.71 2.52 9.21
CA GLY A 76 -23.14 1.20 9.71
C GLY A 76 -22.92 0.03 8.74
N GLY A 77 -22.28 0.25 7.58
CA GLY A 77 -21.81 -0.76 6.64
C GLY A 77 -20.29 -0.68 6.43
N TRP A 78 -19.85 -0.74 5.17
CA TRP A 78 -18.44 -0.74 4.79
C TRP A 78 -18.23 -0.04 3.44
N ALA A 79 -17.05 0.52 3.24
CA ALA A 79 -16.56 0.90 1.92
C ALA A 79 -15.27 0.16 1.64
N SER A 80 -15.02 -0.17 0.38
CA SER A 80 -13.78 -0.76 -0.07
C SER A 80 -13.36 -0.19 -1.42
N VAL A 81 -12.06 0.04 -1.56
CA VAL A 81 -11.42 0.48 -2.80
C VAL A 81 -10.39 -0.56 -3.21
N ILE A 82 -10.38 -0.85 -4.50
CA ILE A 82 -9.44 -1.76 -5.15
C ILE A 82 -8.62 -0.95 -6.14
N VAL A 83 -7.31 -1.01 -5.99
CA VAL A 83 -6.30 -0.49 -6.90
C VAL A 83 -5.78 -1.66 -7.73
N GLU A 84 -5.91 -1.55 -9.04
CA GLU A 84 -5.07 -2.31 -9.97
C GLU A 84 -3.85 -1.44 -10.27
N GLY A 85 -2.66 -1.96 -9.97
CA GLY A 85 -1.46 -1.15 -10.03
C GLY A 85 -0.23 -1.89 -10.50
N LYS A 86 0.83 -1.11 -10.67
CA LYS A 86 2.15 -1.58 -11.07
C LYS A 86 3.18 -1.24 -9.99
N PHE A 87 3.95 -2.23 -9.61
CA PHE A 87 5.06 -2.11 -8.67
C PHE A 87 6.29 -1.51 -9.35
N GLU A 88 6.92 -0.51 -8.72
CA GLU A 88 8.26 -0.02 -9.11
C GLU A 88 9.11 0.29 -7.87
N GLU A 89 10.37 -0.16 -7.86
CA GLU A 89 11.32 0.12 -6.77
C GLU A 89 11.97 1.50 -6.93
N PHE A 90 12.28 2.14 -5.80
CA PHE A 90 13.04 3.38 -5.73
C PHE A 90 14.46 3.06 -5.21
N PRO A 91 15.38 2.65 -6.12
CA PRO A 91 16.74 2.31 -5.73
C PRO A 91 17.49 3.54 -5.23
N ASP A 92 18.51 3.33 -4.40
CA ASP A 92 19.40 4.39 -3.95
C ASP A 92 20.46 4.71 -5.02
N THR A 93 19.98 5.15 -6.18
CA THR A 93 20.78 5.65 -7.31
C THR A 93 20.46 7.13 -7.52
N ASP A 94 21.34 7.88 -8.19
CA ASP A 94 21.12 9.32 -8.40
C ASP A 94 19.77 9.65 -9.06
N VAL A 95 19.26 8.75 -9.93
CA VAL A 95 17.94 8.89 -10.56
C VAL A 95 16.78 8.62 -9.59
N GLY A 96 16.86 7.58 -8.75
CA GLY A 96 15.76 7.14 -7.87
C GLY A 96 15.79 7.76 -6.47
N ARG A 97 16.84 8.51 -6.14
CA ARG A 97 17.02 9.13 -4.81
C ARG A 97 15.91 10.13 -4.50
N SER A 98 15.42 10.87 -5.50
CA SER A 98 14.34 11.85 -5.30
C SER A 98 13.05 11.17 -4.85
N GLU A 99 12.60 10.13 -5.57
CA GLU A 99 11.41 9.36 -5.23
C GLU A 99 11.58 8.63 -3.89
N ARG A 100 12.78 8.11 -3.62
CA ARG A 100 13.11 7.46 -2.34
C ARG A 100 13.00 8.43 -1.17
N LEU A 101 13.53 9.65 -1.30
CA LEU A 101 13.43 10.69 -0.27
C LEU A 101 11.98 11.12 -0.07
N HIS A 102 11.23 11.32 -1.15
CA HIS A 102 9.81 11.65 -1.07
C HIS A 102 8.99 10.56 -0.36
N ALA A 103 9.22 9.29 -0.73
CA ALA A 103 8.59 8.15 -0.07
C ALA A 103 8.91 8.12 1.42
N TRP A 104 10.17 8.38 1.78
CA TRP A 104 10.61 8.47 3.18
C TRP A 104 9.91 9.61 3.93
N GLU A 105 9.87 10.83 3.37
CA GLU A 105 9.19 11.97 3.96
C GLU A 105 7.69 11.72 4.19
N LEU A 106 7.02 11.05 3.25
CA LEU A 106 5.62 10.67 3.38
C LEU A 106 5.41 9.62 4.48
N LEU A 107 6.29 8.62 4.57
CA LEU A 107 6.14 7.49 5.48
C LEU A 107 6.58 7.83 6.92
N GLN A 108 7.50 8.78 7.11
CA GLN A 108 7.93 9.25 8.43
C GLN A 108 6.87 10.07 9.18
N LYS A 109 5.91 10.67 8.47
CA LYS A 109 4.81 11.44 9.08
C LYS A 109 3.93 10.59 10.01
N HIS A 110 4.04 9.26 9.95
CA HIS A 110 3.23 8.31 10.70
C HIS A 110 4.12 7.30 11.43
N SER A 111 4.95 7.81 12.35
CA SER A 111 6.03 7.13 13.07
C SER A 111 5.62 5.99 14.01
N ASP A 112 4.33 5.72 14.22
CA ASP A 112 3.89 4.79 15.27
C ASP A 112 3.86 3.32 14.80
N TRP A 113 4.23 3.03 13.55
CA TRP A 113 3.91 1.75 12.90
C TRP A 113 5.10 0.84 12.54
N TRP A 114 6.34 1.35 12.61
CA TRP A 114 7.55 0.57 12.31
C TRP A 114 8.08 -0.24 13.51
N GLU A 115 7.70 0.11 14.74
CA GLU A 115 8.20 -0.55 15.95
C GLU A 115 7.63 -1.97 16.15
N VAL A 116 6.39 -2.23 15.74
CA VAL A 116 5.74 -3.54 16.00
C VAL A 116 6.27 -4.65 15.09
N GLY A 117 6.72 -4.31 13.87
CA GLY A 117 7.35 -5.26 12.93
C GLY A 117 8.85 -5.50 13.19
N SER A 118 9.49 -4.63 13.98
CA SER A 118 10.92 -4.67 14.31
C SER A 118 11.21 -5.40 15.63
N LEU A 119 10.18 -5.83 16.37
CA LEU A 119 10.34 -6.65 17.57
C LEU A 119 10.66 -8.11 17.21
N LYS A 120 11.91 -8.36 16.82
CA LYS A 120 12.64 -9.56 17.26
C LYS A 120 13.95 -9.14 17.94
N PRO A 121 14.23 -9.66 19.15
CA PRO A 121 15.39 -9.29 19.94
C PRO A 121 16.66 -9.85 19.31
N LYS A 122 17.39 -9.01 18.58
CA LYS A 122 18.86 -9.04 18.49
C LYS A 122 19.32 -7.81 17.71
N GLU A 123 20.24 -7.08 18.33
CA GLU A 123 20.98 -5.95 17.77
C GLU A 123 21.35 -6.24 16.31
N LEU A 124 20.75 -5.49 15.39
CA LEU A 124 21.28 -5.43 14.03
C LEU A 124 22.57 -4.61 14.10
N PRO A 125 23.71 -5.12 13.59
CA PRO A 125 24.90 -4.31 13.46
C PRO A 125 24.55 -3.10 12.60
N VAL A 126 25.16 -1.96 12.88
CA VAL A 126 25.04 -0.73 12.10
C VAL A 126 25.38 -1.06 10.64
N LEU A 127 24.36 -1.40 9.84
CA LEU A 127 24.51 -1.60 8.41
C LEU A 127 24.77 -0.21 7.84
N ALA A 128 25.85 -0.09 7.05
CA ALA A 128 26.22 1.16 6.37
C ALA A 128 25.09 1.69 5.46
N GLU A 129 24.13 0.84 5.10
CA GLU A 129 22.94 1.15 4.31
C GLU A 129 21.71 0.54 4.98
N SER A 130 20.62 1.31 5.05
CA SER A 130 19.35 0.84 5.61
C SER A 130 18.78 -0.30 4.74
N PRO A 131 18.44 -1.48 5.31
CA PRO A 131 17.95 -2.62 4.54
C PRO A 131 16.55 -2.43 3.95
N HIS A 132 15.97 -1.24 4.10
CA HIS A 132 14.63 -0.90 3.62
C HIS A 132 14.64 -0.68 2.10
N VAL A 133 13.85 -1.48 1.40
CA VAL A 133 13.51 -1.31 -0.01
C VAL A 133 12.29 -0.41 -0.08
N PHE A 134 12.43 0.74 -0.75
CA PHE A 134 11.33 1.67 -1.01
C PHE A 134 10.76 1.38 -2.38
N PHE A 135 9.45 1.47 -2.49
CA PHE A 135 8.75 1.20 -3.74
C PHE A 135 7.41 1.94 -3.78
N GLY A 136 6.89 2.09 -4.99
CA GLY A 136 5.57 2.64 -5.26
C GLY A 136 4.67 1.59 -5.91
N ILE A 137 3.37 1.71 -5.64
CA ILE A 137 2.32 1.08 -6.43
C ILE A 137 1.66 2.19 -7.25
N PHE A 138 1.97 2.22 -8.55
CA PHE A 138 1.42 3.18 -9.50
C PHE A 138 0.02 2.75 -9.88
N VAL A 139 -0.96 3.62 -9.65
CA VAL A 139 -2.37 3.32 -9.90
C VAL A 139 -2.63 3.30 -11.41
N HIS A 140 -3.10 2.17 -11.92
CA HIS A 140 -3.58 2.04 -13.30
C HIS A 140 -5.10 2.17 -13.38
N ALA A 141 -5.82 1.51 -12.47
CA ALA A 141 -7.27 1.58 -12.38
C ALA A 141 -7.74 1.56 -10.92
N LEU A 142 -8.88 2.20 -10.68
CA LEU A 142 -9.55 2.21 -9.38
C LEU A 142 -11.00 1.76 -9.56
N SER A 143 -11.43 0.90 -8.65
CA SER A 143 -12.84 0.60 -8.43
C SER A 143 -13.15 0.68 -6.94
N GLY A 144 -14.39 1.03 -6.59
CA GLY A 144 -14.77 1.10 -5.19
C GLY A 144 -16.26 0.88 -5.00
N ARG A 145 -16.63 0.39 -3.83
CA ARG A 145 -18.01 0.09 -3.44
C ARG A 145 -18.25 0.54 -2.02
N VAL A 146 -19.47 0.99 -1.75
CA VAL A 146 -19.93 1.30 -0.41
C VAL A 146 -21.28 0.68 -0.14
N VAL A 147 -21.39 0.12 1.06
CA VAL A 147 -22.63 -0.34 1.67
C VAL A 147 -22.95 0.58 2.83
N PHE A 148 -24.17 1.11 2.86
CA PHE A 148 -24.67 1.99 3.91
C PHE A 148 -26.03 1.50 4.41
N ARG A 149 -26.37 1.83 5.66
CA ARG A 149 -27.72 1.58 6.19
C ARG A 149 -28.67 2.60 5.59
N SER A 150 -29.75 2.12 4.99
CA SER A 150 -30.91 2.93 4.62
C SER A 150 -32.02 2.69 5.63
N ASP A 151 -32.66 3.77 6.06
CA ASP A 151 -33.80 3.74 6.99
C ASP A 151 -34.99 2.99 6.38
#